data_AF-A0A7Y0AF05-F1
#
_entry.id   AF-A0A7Y0AF05-F1
#
_cell.length_a   1.000
_cell.length_b   1.000
_cell.length_c   1.000
_cell.angle_alpha   90.00
_cell.angle_beta   90.00
_cell.angle_gamma   90.00
#
_symmetry.space_group_name_H-M   'P 1'
#
loop_
_entity.id
_entity.type
_entity.pdbx_description
1 polymer ?
#
loop_
_entity_poly.entity_id
_entity_poly.type
_entity_poly.pdbx_seq_one_letter_code
_entity_poly.pdbx_strand_id
1 'polypeptide(L)'
;MPTRAPLPTPPPPTRRPAWRWLRRRFGFSRAETSGLVVLLAVAALLGLGLPLLLQPTAPAYLPAADQRQLDAWASALGARLDSARAAAPTYAGRYQRRAGAASRFPAVPQVQLAPFNPNALSALDWEARGVPHFVAGRIVNYGQKAGGFRAKSQLQRIYGLPDSVYQRLAPFMQLPEALPGRGERPTAGGTLPAYAATAPASRFPRKPAHLAAFDLNLADTTQLRQIKGIGQGRAKWIVKRREELGGFVSEDQLREVFVLRDAPDLVDSLRKYTFVAPGFAPRPVHINSGSFDELYLHPYVRKNLARLIVAFRNQHGPYKTPDDLQQIKLLKPADFEQLRPYVRCD
;
A
#
# COMPACT_ATOMS: atom_id res chain seq x y z
N MET A 1 -63.01 -56.30 -51.45
CA MET A 1 -63.76 -55.05 -51.71
C MET A 1 -63.78 -54.24 -50.42
N PRO A 2 -63.38 -52.96 -50.35
CA PRO A 2 -62.80 -52.11 -51.39
C PRO A 2 -61.44 -51.50 -51.00
N THR A 3 -60.53 -51.48 -51.98
CA THR A 3 -59.29 -50.70 -51.97
C THR A 3 -59.68 -49.22 -52.16
N ARG A 4 -59.52 -48.39 -51.13
CA ARG A 4 -59.80 -46.95 -51.20
C ARG A 4 -58.56 -46.26 -51.79
N ALA A 5 -58.65 -45.83 -53.05
CA ALA A 5 -57.61 -45.04 -53.69
C ALA A 5 -57.46 -43.67 -52.98
N PRO A 6 -56.25 -43.25 -52.58
CA PRO A 6 -56.03 -41.88 -52.13
C PRO A 6 -55.96 -40.92 -53.34
N LEU A 7 -56.61 -39.77 -53.17
CA LEU A 7 -56.75 -38.67 -54.13
C LEU A 7 -55.39 -38.10 -54.59
N PRO A 8 -55.28 -37.55 -55.82
CA PRO A 8 -54.07 -36.88 -56.27
C PRO A 8 -53.78 -35.62 -55.45
N THR A 9 -52.55 -35.51 -54.95
CA THR A 9 -52.04 -34.34 -54.22
C THR A 9 -51.91 -33.12 -55.15
N PRO A 10 -52.25 -31.90 -54.70
CA PRO A 10 -52.07 -30.68 -55.50
C PRO A 10 -50.58 -30.41 -55.76
N PRO A 11 -50.21 -29.79 -56.90
CA PRO A 11 -48.82 -29.48 -57.19
C PRO A 11 -48.26 -28.47 -56.18
N PRO A 12 -46.96 -28.56 -55.82
CA PRO A 12 -46.34 -27.66 -54.87
C PRO A 12 -46.35 -26.21 -55.39
N PRO A 13 -46.46 -25.19 -54.51
CA PRO A 13 -46.41 -23.80 -54.90
C PRO A 13 -45.08 -23.50 -55.59
N THR A 14 -45.14 -23.02 -56.83
CA THR A 14 -43.94 -22.59 -57.56
C THR A 14 -43.31 -21.43 -56.80
N ARG A 15 -42.12 -21.65 -56.23
CA ARG A 15 -41.30 -20.59 -55.61
C ARG A 15 -40.98 -19.56 -56.68
N ARG A 16 -41.75 -18.46 -56.71
CA ARG A 16 -41.45 -17.34 -57.60
C ARG A 16 -40.14 -16.71 -57.13
N PRO A 17 -39.22 -16.38 -58.04
CA PRO A 17 -37.92 -15.88 -57.64
C PRO A 17 -38.07 -14.52 -56.93
N ALA A 18 -37.32 -14.34 -55.83
CA ALA A 18 -37.47 -13.21 -54.89
C ALA A 18 -37.40 -11.82 -55.56
N TRP A 19 -36.70 -11.71 -56.70
CA TRP A 19 -36.61 -10.46 -57.46
C TRP A 19 -37.96 -9.97 -58.01
N ARG A 20 -38.94 -10.87 -58.25
CA ARG A 20 -40.30 -10.47 -58.68
C ARG A 20 -41.09 -9.81 -57.56
N TRP A 21 -40.83 -10.22 -56.31
CA TRP A 21 -41.44 -9.62 -55.13
C TRP A 21 -40.87 -8.22 -54.87
N LEU A 22 -39.54 -8.06 -54.97
CA LEU A 22 -38.85 -6.76 -54.88
C LEU A 22 -39.41 -5.73 -55.87
N ARG A 23 -39.62 -6.12 -57.14
CA ARG A 23 -40.23 -5.23 -58.15
C ARG A 23 -41.62 -4.74 -57.75
N ARG A 24 -42.47 -5.62 -57.20
CA ARG A 24 -43.85 -5.27 -56.83
C ARG A 24 -43.93 -4.38 -55.60
N ARG A 25 -43.01 -4.54 -54.64
CA ARG A 25 -43.07 -3.79 -53.37
C ARG A 25 -42.42 -2.40 -53.46
N PHE A 26 -41.38 -2.25 -54.28
CA PHE A 26 -40.57 -1.03 -54.33
C PHE A 26 -40.63 -0.29 -55.67
N GLY A 27 -41.37 -0.80 -56.67
CA GLY A 27 -41.56 -0.09 -57.95
C GLY A 27 -40.35 -0.10 -58.89
N PHE A 28 -39.31 -0.90 -58.61
CA PHE A 28 -38.06 -0.90 -59.38
C PHE A 28 -38.24 -1.33 -60.84
N SER A 29 -37.50 -0.66 -61.73
CA SER A 29 -37.43 -1.01 -63.14
C SER A 29 -36.72 -2.35 -63.37
N ARG A 30 -36.87 -2.93 -64.57
CA ARG A 30 -36.21 -4.20 -64.91
C ARG A 30 -34.68 -4.10 -64.79
N ALA A 31 -34.11 -2.95 -65.17
CA ALA A 31 -32.67 -2.68 -65.13
C ALA A 31 -32.15 -2.45 -63.69
N GLU A 32 -32.89 -1.72 -62.86
CA GLU A 32 -32.51 -1.47 -61.45
C GLU A 32 -32.46 -2.76 -60.63
N THR A 33 -33.43 -3.65 -60.83
CA THR A 33 -33.45 -4.93 -60.10
C THR A 33 -32.35 -5.89 -60.54
N SER A 34 -31.97 -5.91 -61.81
CA SER A 34 -30.77 -6.64 -62.24
C SER A 34 -29.51 -6.03 -61.62
N GLY A 35 -29.41 -4.69 -61.56
CA GLY A 35 -28.30 -3.99 -60.92
C GLY A 35 -28.18 -4.31 -59.42
N LEU A 36 -29.29 -4.25 -58.68
CA LEU A 36 -29.33 -4.56 -57.25
C LEU A 36 -28.93 -6.02 -56.97
N VAL A 37 -29.44 -6.97 -57.76
CA VAL A 37 -29.11 -8.40 -57.57
C VAL A 37 -27.63 -8.66 -57.84
N VAL A 38 -27.05 -8.05 -58.88
CA VAL A 38 -25.62 -8.15 -59.17
C VAL A 38 -24.80 -7.52 -58.05
N LEU A 39 -25.19 -6.35 -57.56
CA LEU A 39 -24.47 -5.64 -56.49
C LEU A 39 -24.52 -6.42 -55.17
N LEU A 40 -25.66 -7.02 -54.82
CA LEU A 40 -25.77 -7.91 -53.66
C LEU A 40 -24.96 -9.20 -53.83
N ALA A 41 -24.90 -9.76 -55.04
CA ALA A 41 -24.08 -10.92 -55.32
C ALA A 41 -22.58 -10.61 -55.17
N VAL A 42 -22.13 -9.46 -55.71
CA VAL A 42 -20.74 -8.99 -55.55
C VAL A 42 -20.43 -8.68 -54.09
N ALA A 43 -21.33 -8.02 -53.37
CA ALA A 43 -21.16 -7.74 -51.94
C ALA A 43 -21.09 -9.02 -51.10
N ALA A 44 -21.87 -10.05 -51.44
CA ALA A 44 -21.79 -11.36 -50.78
C ALA A 44 -20.48 -12.09 -51.12
N LEU A 45 -20.02 -12.01 -52.37
CA LEU A 45 -18.77 -12.62 -52.82
C LEU A 45 -17.55 -11.95 -52.18
N LEU A 46 -17.56 -10.63 -52.03
CA LEU A 46 -16.54 -9.88 -51.30
C LEU A 46 -16.65 -10.12 -49.80
N GLY A 47 -17.84 -10.08 -49.20
CA GLY A 47 -18.05 -10.27 -47.77
C GLY A 47 -17.70 -11.68 -47.27
N LEU A 48 -17.92 -12.72 -48.08
CA LEU A 48 -17.57 -14.10 -47.75
C LEU A 48 -16.17 -14.49 -48.24
N GLY A 49 -15.73 -13.98 -49.39
CA GLY A 49 -14.44 -14.34 -49.99
C GLY A 49 -13.25 -13.61 -49.38
N LEU A 50 -13.41 -12.33 -49.04
CA LEU A 50 -12.33 -11.50 -48.47
C LEU A 50 -11.81 -12.04 -47.11
N PRO A 51 -12.64 -12.49 -46.14
CA PRO A 51 -12.12 -13.06 -44.90
C PRO A 51 -11.46 -14.45 -45.07
N LEU A 52 -11.75 -15.17 -46.16
CA LEU A 52 -11.05 -16.42 -46.50
C LEU A 52 -9.67 -16.15 -47.12
N LEU A 53 -9.54 -15.09 -47.93
CA LEU A 53 -8.28 -14.63 -48.52
C LEU A 53 -7.38 -13.90 -47.53
N LEU A 54 -7.98 -13.21 -46.55
CA LEU A 54 -7.30 -12.44 -45.51
C LEU A 54 -7.34 -13.14 -44.15
N GLN A 55 -7.34 -14.48 -44.09
CA GLN A 55 -7.09 -15.13 -42.79
C GLN A 55 -5.67 -14.74 -42.36
N PRO A 56 -5.49 -13.92 -41.31
CA PRO A 56 -4.15 -13.73 -40.77
C PRO A 56 -3.68 -15.11 -40.38
N THR A 57 -2.54 -15.56 -40.92
CA THR A 57 -1.88 -16.75 -40.43
C THR A 57 -1.62 -16.50 -38.96
N ALA A 58 -2.49 -17.04 -38.09
CA ALA A 58 -2.28 -16.97 -36.66
C ALA A 58 -0.88 -17.55 -36.44
N PRO A 59 0.06 -16.82 -35.83
CA PRO A 59 1.38 -17.34 -35.61
C PRO A 59 1.20 -18.65 -34.85
N ALA A 60 1.63 -19.76 -35.45
CA ALA A 60 1.58 -21.04 -34.80
C ALA A 60 2.41 -20.91 -33.53
N TYR A 61 1.74 -20.93 -32.37
CA TYR A 61 2.42 -20.87 -31.08
C TYR A 61 3.27 -22.13 -30.95
N LEU A 62 4.59 -21.97 -31.05
CA LEU A 62 5.57 -23.04 -30.95
C LEU A 62 6.19 -23.02 -29.54
N PRO A 63 5.63 -23.73 -28.56
CA PRO A 63 6.06 -23.66 -27.16
C PRO A 63 7.54 -24.06 -26.97
N ALA A 64 8.08 -24.90 -27.84
CA ALA A 64 9.48 -25.31 -27.78
C ALA A 64 10.47 -24.18 -28.15
N ALA A 65 10.09 -23.26 -29.05
CA ALA A 65 10.93 -22.12 -29.40
C ALA A 65 10.96 -21.09 -28.26
N ASP A 66 9.79 -20.81 -27.68
CA ASP A 66 9.66 -19.92 -26.54
C ASP A 66 10.38 -20.48 -25.30
N GLN A 67 10.28 -21.78 -25.06
CA GLN A 67 10.98 -22.41 -23.93
C GLN A 67 12.50 -22.26 -24.06
N ARG A 68 13.06 -22.45 -25.27
CA ARG A 68 14.50 -22.23 -25.52
C ARG A 68 14.90 -20.78 -25.29
N GLN A 69 14.03 -19.83 -25.64
CA GLN A 69 14.28 -18.41 -25.42
C GLN A 69 14.26 -18.06 -23.93
N LEU A 70 13.34 -18.63 -23.16
CA LEU A 70 13.29 -18.49 -21.70
C LEU A 70 14.53 -19.09 -21.02
N ASP A 71 14.95 -20.29 -21.44
CA ASP A 71 16.15 -20.96 -20.89
C ASP A 71 17.44 -20.17 -21.22
N ALA A 72 17.52 -19.60 -22.42
CA ALA A 72 18.62 -18.72 -22.83
C ALA A 72 18.66 -17.44 -21.98
N TRP A 73 17.51 -16.84 -21.67
CA TRP A 73 17.45 -15.68 -20.78
C TRP A 73 17.80 -16.02 -19.34
N ALA A 74 17.32 -17.16 -18.82
CA ALA A 74 17.62 -17.61 -17.47
C ALA A 74 19.12 -17.84 -17.28
N SER A 75 19.77 -18.51 -18.24
CA SER A 75 21.22 -18.74 -18.23
C SER A 75 22.03 -17.44 -18.38
N ALA A 76 21.62 -16.53 -19.26
CA ALA A 76 22.26 -15.22 -19.40
C ALA A 76 22.15 -14.36 -18.13
N LEU A 77 21.00 -14.41 -17.45
CA LEU A 77 20.79 -13.73 -16.18
C LEU A 77 21.65 -14.34 -15.07
N GLY A 78 21.69 -15.67 -14.98
CA GLY A 78 22.57 -16.40 -14.04
C GLY A 78 24.04 -15.99 -14.20
N ALA A 79 24.55 -16.01 -15.44
CA ALA A 79 25.92 -15.61 -15.75
C ALA A 79 26.21 -14.14 -15.39
N ARG A 80 25.24 -13.23 -15.59
CA ARG A 80 25.36 -11.81 -15.18
C ARG A 80 25.35 -11.64 -13.66
N LEU A 81 24.55 -12.42 -12.94
CA LEU A 81 24.52 -12.38 -11.48
C LEU A 81 25.80 -12.95 -10.87
N ASP A 82 26.34 -14.02 -11.45
CA ASP A 82 27.59 -14.62 -10.98
C ASP A 82 28.80 -13.74 -11.31
N SER A 83 28.83 -13.10 -12.48
CA SER A 83 29.85 -12.09 -12.79
C SER A 83 29.70 -10.83 -11.94
N ALA A 84 28.49 -10.37 -11.63
CA ALA A 84 28.25 -9.26 -10.71
C ALA A 84 28.64 -9.60 -9.27
N ARG A 85 28.48 -10.86 -8.82
CA ARG A 85 28.98 -11.33 -7.52
C ARG A 85 30.50 -11.41 -7.49
N ALA A 86 31.12 -11.87 -8.58
CA ALA A 86 32.58 -11.94 -8.70
C ALA A 86 33.23 -10.54 -8.83
N ALA A 87 32.55 -9.60 -9.48
CA ALA A 87 33.00 -8.22 -9.70
C ALA A 87 32.46 -7.23 -8.64
N ALA A 88 31.67 -7.69 -7.67
CA ALA A 88 31.22 -6.84 -6.58
C ALA A 88 32.47 -6.33 -5.85
N PRO A 89 32.70 -5.00 -5.80
CA PRO A 89 33.77 -4.49 -4.97
C PRO A 89 33.47 -4.97 -3.56
N THR A 90 34.47 -5.60 -2.92
CA THR A 90 34.45 -5.82 -1.48
C THR A 90 34.36 -4.44 -0.85
N TYR A 91 33.13 -3.95 -0.69
CA TYR A 91 32.85 -2.79 0.10
C TYR A 91 33.26 -3.23 1.50
N ALA A 92 34.49 -2.90 1.89
CA ALA A 92 34.93 -2.99 3.25
C ALA A 92 33.92 -2.14 4.02
N GLY A 93 32.94 -2.82 4.60
CA GLY A 93 31.84 -2.18 5.27
C GLY A 93 32.44 -1.19 6.25
N ARG A 94 32.12 0.09 6.10
CA ARG A 94 32.50 1.15 7.05
C ARG A 94 31.97 0.85 8.47
N TYR A 95 31.14 -0.18 8.62
CA TYR A 95 30.99 -0.94 9.84
C TYR A 95 31.95 -2.14 9.81
N GLN A 96 33.19 -1.94 10.28
CA GLN A 96 33.94 -3.05 10.84
C GLN A 96 33.05 -3.63 11.94
N ARG A 97 32.36 -4.74 11.65
CA ARG A 97 31.74 -5.58 12.65
C ARG A 97 32.89 -5.92 13.59
N ARG A 98 32.91 -5.28 14.75
CA ARG A 98 33.90 -5.47 15.82
C ARG A 98 33.92 -6.97 16.12
N ALA A 99 34.86 -7.69 15.50
CA ALA A 99 34.98 -9.14 15.54
C ALA A 99 35.57 -9.58 16.90
N GLY A 100 34.90 -9.15 17.97
CA GLY A 100 35.35 -9.22 19.35
C GLY A 100 34.42 -8.52 20.34
N ALA A 101 33.35 -7.84 19.88
CA ALA A 101 32.27 -7.46 20.80
C ALA A 101 31.49 -8.72 21.17
N ALA A 102 31.77 -9.28 22.35
CA ALA A 102 30.89 -10.24 22.99
C ALA A 102 29.44 -9.72 22.87
N SER A 103 28.52 -10.60 22.50
CA SER A 103 27.10 -10.26 22.44
C SER A 103 26.71 -9.49 23.70
N ARG A 104 25.99 -8.37 23.54
CA ARG A 104 25.52 -7.52 24.67
C ARG A 104 24.69 -8.31 25.70
N PHE A 105 24.26 -9.51 25.34
CA PHE A 105 23.45 -10.41 26.15
C PHE A 105 24.29 -11.64 26.54
N PRO A 106 24.15 -12.13 27.79
CA PRO A 106 24.83 -13.33 28.23
C PRO A 106 24.44 -14.51 27.33
N ALA A 107 25.42 -15.34 26.96
CA ALA A 107 25.15 -16.55 26.20
C ALA A 107 24.44 -17.56 27.10
N VAL A 108 23.21 -17.92 26.74
CA VAL A 108 22.48 -18.98 27.43
C VAL A 108 23.00 -20.34 26.92
N PRO A 109 23.38 -21.27 27.82
CA PRO A 109 23.77 -22.63 27.43
C PRO A 109 22.67 -23.32 26.64
N GLN A 110 23.02 -23.92 25.50
CA GLN A 110 22.05 -24.62 24.66
C GLN A 110 21.72 -26.00 25.24
N VAL A 111 20.44 -26.31 25.30
CA VAL A 111 19.90 -27.60 25.75
C VAL A 111 19.57 -28.46 24.54
N GLN A 112 19.73 -29.79 24.67
CA GLN A 112 19.35 -30.72 23.61
C GLN A 112 17.84 -30.61 23.30
N LEU A 113 17.51 -30.65 22.02
CA LEU A 113 16.12 -30.54 21.56
C LEU A 113 15.37 -31.84 21.88
N ALA A 114 14.42 -31.75 22.81
CA ALA A 114 13.46 -32.79 23.14
C ALA A 114 12.04 -32.31 22.81
N PRO A 115 11.05 -33.21 22.61
CA PRO A 115 9.66 -32.79 22.39
C PRO A 115 9.17 -31.82 23.45
N PHE A 116 8.62 -30.68 23.04
CA PHE A 116 8.20 -29.61 23.96
C PHE A 116 6.89 -28.96 23.52
N ASN A 117 6.18 -28.40 24.50
CA ASN A 117 4.99 -27.58 24.27
C ASN A 117 5.39 -26.09 24.19
N PRO A 118 5.24 -25.41 23.04
CA PRO A 118 5.61 -23.99 22.88
C PRO A 118 4.92 -23.03 23.85
N ASN A 119 3.75 -23.40 24.38
CA ASN A 119 2.97 -22.57 25.30
C ASN A 119 3.49 -22.61 26.75
N ALA A 120 4.33 -23.58 27.08
CA ALA A 120 4.89 -23.75 28.42
C ALA A 120 6.28 -23.12 28.58
N LEU A 121 6.87 -22.60 27.50
CA LEU A 121 8.26 -22.11 27.50
C LEU A 121 8.37 -20.64 27.92
N SER A 122 9.32 -20.36 28.81
CA SER A 122 9.75 -19.00 29.13
C SER A 122 10.69 -18.43 28.07
N ALA A 123 11.02 -17.13 28.14
CA ALA A 123 11.98 -16.53 27.21
C ALA A 123 13.38 -17.21 27.31
N LEU A 124 13.81 -17.54 28.52
CA LEU A 124 15.08 -18.25 28.73
C LEU A 124 15.06 -19.66 28.12
N ASP A 125 13.92 -20.35 28.19
CA ASP A 125 13.76 -21.68 27.60
C ASP A 125 13.83 -21.67 26.07
N TRP A 126 13.35 -20.58 25.44
CA TRP A 126 13.50 -20.36 24.01
C TRP A 126 14.95 -20.06 23.64
N GLU A 127 15.65 -19.26 24.44
CA GLU A 127 17.08 -18.98 24.24
C GLU A 127 17.95 -20.23 24.37
N ALA A 128 17.67 -21.05 25.39
CA ALA A 128 18.33 -22.35 25.59
C ALA A 128 18.11 -23.31 24.41
N ARG A 129 17.07 -23.10 23.59
CA ARG A 129 16.79 -23.89 22.38
C ARG A 129 17.33 -23.24 21.09
N GLY A 130 18.12 -22.17 21.22
CA GLY A 130 18.79 -21.50 20.10
C GLY A 130 18.00 -20.37 19.46
N VAL A 131 16.93 -19.89 20.09
CA VAL A 131 16.23 -18.68 19.64
C VAL A 131 17.01 -17.43 20.06
N PRO A 132 17.21 -16.43 19.19
CA PRO A 132 17.86 -15.18 19.58
C PRO A 132 17.11 -14.48 20.73
N HIS A 133 17.84 -13.89 21.68
CA HIS A 133 17.29 -13.20 22.87
C HIS A 133 16.08 -12.30 22.57
N PHE A 134 16.20 -11.39 21.60
CA PHE A 134 15.12 -10.48 21.23
C PHE A 134 13.88 -11.16 20.66
N VAL A 135 14.05 -12.35 20.07
CA VAL A 135 12.96 -13.13 19.47
C VAL A 135 12.26 -13.94 20.56
N ALA A 136 12.99 -14.52 21.50
CA ALA A 136 12.43 -15.28 22.62
C ALA A 136 11.37 -14.50 23.40
N GLY A 137 11.67 -13.24 23.77
CA GLY A 137 10.69 -12.36 24.41
C GLY A 137 9.47 -12.05 23.54
N ARG A 138 9.63 -11.96 22.20
CA ARG A 138 8.51 -11.75 21.28
C ARG A 138 7.62 -12.98 21.18
N ILE A 139 8.19 -14.19 21.19
CA ILE A 139 7.42 -15.44 21.15
C ILE A 139 6.50 -15.53 22.35
N VAL A 140 7.01 -15.29 23.56
CA VAL A 140 6.22 -15.31 24.80
C VAL A 140 5.11 -14.26 24.76
N ASN A 141 5.45 -13.01 24.42
CA ASN A 141 4.49 -11.90 24.35
C ASN A 141 3.39 -12.15 23.31
N TYR A 142 3.74 -12.74 22.16
CA TYR A 142 2.78 -13.09 21.12
C TYR A 142 1.85 -14.21 21.59
N GLY A 143 2.40 -15.28 22.19
CA GLY A 143 1.62 -16.38 22.74
C GLY A 143 0.60 -15.91 23.78
N GLN A 144 1.02 -15.06 24.73
CA GLN A 144 0.14 -14.48 25.74
C GLN A 144 -1.00 -13.66 25.13
N LYS A 145 -0.71 -12.84 24.10
CA LYS A 145 -1.73 -12.03 23.40
C LYS A 145 -2.67 -12.86 22.54
N ALA A 146 -2.19 -13.96 21.98
CA ALA A 146 -2.96 -14.85 21.10
C ALA A 146 -3.80 -15.89 21.87
N GLY A 147 -3.66 -15.98 23.20
CA GLY A 147 -4.29 -17.03 24.01
C GLY A 147 -3.64 -18.41 23.81
N GLY A 148 -2.34 -18.42 23.49
CA GLY A 148 -1.55 -19.61 23.18
C GLY A 148 -1.43 -19.91 21.68
N PHE A 149 -0.35 -20.58 21.32
CA PHE A 149 -0.13 -21.18 20.02
C PHE A 149 -0.98 -22.44 19.86
N ARG A 150 -1.72 -22.50 18.75
CA ARG A 150 -2.57 -23.60 18.33
C ARG A 150 -1.98 -24.39 17.16
N ALA A 151 -1.02 -23.83 16.43
CA ALA A 151 -0.32 -24.51 15.34
C ALA A 151 1.12 -24.01 15.18
N LYS A 152 2.00 -24.85 14.62
CA LYS A 152 3.41 -24.52 14.34
C LYS A 152 3.55 -23.34 13.39
N SER A 153 2.68 -23.25 12.38
CA SER A 153 2.61 -22.12 11.44
C SER A 153 2.43 -20.74 12.10
N GLN A 154 1.89 -20.66 13.33
CA GLN A 154 1.82 -19.39 14.06
C GLN A 154 3.19 -18.93 14.58
N LEU A 155 4.06 -19.87 14.96
CA LEU A 155 5.43 -19.56 15.37
C LEU A 155 6.30 -19.13 14.19
N GLN A 156 6.09 -19.72 13.02
CA GLN A 156 6.81 -19.33 11.79
C GLN A 156 6.59 -17.86 11.43
N ARG A 157 5.43 -17.29 11.77
CA ARG A 157 5.05 -15.89 11.46
C ARG A 157 5.66 -14.86 12.42
N ILE A 158 6.44 -15.30 13.41
CA ILE A 158 7.00 -14.40 14.43
C ILE A 158 8.15 -13.60 13.83
N TYR A 159 8.01 -12.27 13.86
CA TYR A 159 8.98 -11.37 13.25
C TYR A 159 10.38 -11.47 13.89
N GLY A 160 11.35 -11.80 13.04
CA GLY A 160 12.76 -11.92 13.41
C GLY A 160 13.19 -13.33 13.81
N LEU A 161 12.31 -14.33 13.78
CA LEU A 161 12.69 -15.74 13.89
C LEU A 161 13.30 -16.19 12.55
N PRO A 162 14.59 -16.58 12.50
CA PRO A 162 15.18 -17.10 11.26
C PRO A 162 14.54 -18.42 10.84
N ASP A 163 14.30 -18.60 9.54
CA ASP A 163 13.68 -19.83 9.01
C ASP A 163 14.48 -21.09 9.40
N SER A 164 15.81 -21.00 9.42
CA SER A 164 16.69 -22.10 9.82
C SER A 164 16.53 -22.51 11.29
N VAL A 165 16.22 -21.56 12.18
CA VAL A 165 15.95 -21.83 13.59
C VAL A 165 14.58 -22.48 13.74
N TYR A 166 13.57 -21.98 13.03
CA TYR A 166 12.23 -22.56 13.01
C TYR A 166 12.25 -24.01 12.52
N GLN A 167 12.90 -24.29 11.38
CA GLN A 167 13.00 -25.64 10.81
C GLN A 167 13.67 -26.64 11.75
N ARG A 168 14.64 -26.20 12.55
CA ARG A 168 15.30 -27.04 13.56
C ARG A 168 14.37 -27.38 14.73
N LEU A 169 13.50 -26.44 15.12
CA LEU A 169 12.61 -26.58 16.28
C LEU A 169 11.30 -27.29 15.92
N ALA A 170 10.79 -27.11 14.70
CA ALA A 170 9.48 -27.60 14.25
C ALA A 170 9.23 -29.12 14.44
N PRO A 171 10.24 -30.01 14.30
CA PRO A 171 10.06 -31.45 14.57
C PRO A 171 9.76 -31.77 16.04
N PHE A 172 10.21 -30.92 16.96
CA PHE A 172 10.08 -31.12 18.40
C PHE A 172 8.88 -30.38 19.02
N MET A 173 8.21 -29.51 18.25
CA MET A 173 7.03 -28.78 18.74
C MET A 173 5.79 -29.67 18.77
N GLN A 174 5.19 -29.83 19.95
CA GLN A 174 3.93 -30.55 20.16
C GLN A 174 2.72 -29.68 19.78
N LEU A 175 2.59 -29.34 18.49
CA LEU A 175 1.46 -28.61 17.91
C LEU A 175 1.13 -29.17 16.52
N PRO A 176 -0.12 -29.06 16.04
CA PRO A 176 -0.45 -29.37 14.65
C PRO A 176 0.25 -28.40 13.69
N GLU A 177 0.51 -28.83 12.46
CA GLU A 177 1.26 -28.04 11.47
C GLU A 177 0.55 -26.73 11.11
N ALA A 178 -0.75 -26.84 10.82
CA ALA A 178 -1.64 -25.71 10.55
C ALA A 178 -2.86 -25.77 11.48
N LEU A 179 -3.49 -24.62 11.72
CA LEU A 179 -4.86 -24.65 12.27
C LEU A 179 -5.73 -25.46 11.31
N PRO A 180 -6.74 -26.22 11.80
CA PRO A 180 -7.75 -26.78 10.91
C PRO A 180 -8.24 -25.63 10.03
N GLY A 181 -8.14 -25.83 8.70
CA GLY A 181 -8.72 -24.91 7.75
C GLY A 181 -10.13 -24.61 8.21
N ARG A 182 -10.58 -23.37 8.07
CA ARG A 182 -11.98 -23.02 8.30
C ARG A 182 -12.78 -23.90 7.33
N GLY A 183 -13.20 -25.07 7.80
CA GLY A 183 -13.91 -26.05 7.00
C GLY A 183 -15.09 -25.35 6.38
N GLU A 184 -15.40 -25.71 5.14
CA GLU A 184 -16.64 -25.36 4.47
C GLU A 184 -17.75 -25.41 5.52
N ARG A 185 -18.32 -24.24 5.81
CA ARG A 185 -19.48 -24.18 6.69
C ARG A 185 -20.50 -25.13 6.07
N PRO A 186 -21.00 -26.14 6.80
CA PRO A 186 -22.18 -26.83 6.32
C PRO A 186 -23.23 -25.75 6.11
N THR A 187 -23.73 -25.64 4.88
CA THR A 187 -24.91 -24.85 4.54
C THR A 187 -26.10 -25.53 5.24
N ALA A 188 -26.18 -25.33 6.54
CA ALA A 188 -27.29 -25.80 7.35
C ALA A 188 -28.50 -24.91 7.00
N GLY A 189 -29.41 -25.45 6.20
CA GLY A 189 -30.80 -25.00 6.08
C GLY A 189 -31.58 -25.29 7.36
N GLY A 190 -31.02 -24.93 8.52
CA GLY A 190 -31.65 -25.02 9.82
C GLY A 190 -31.86 -23.61 10.37
N THR A 191 -33.06 -23.36 10.87
CA THR A 191 -33.43 -22.16 11.62
C THR A 191 -32.34 -21.89 12.67
N LEU A 192 -31.58 -20.83 12.47
CA LEU A 192 -30.57 -20.40 13.43
C LEU A 192 -31.28 -20.13 14.76
N PRO A 193 -30.84 -20.71 15.89
CA PRO A 193 -31.29 -20.22 17.18
C PRO A 193 -30.90 -18.75 17.25
N ALA A 194 -31.86 -17.89 17.61
CA ALA A 194 -31.63 -16.46 17.77
C ALA A 194 -30.45 -16.28 18.74
N TYR A 195 -29.29 -15.94 18.19
CA TYR A 195 -28.12 -15.63 18.99
C TYR A 195 -28.47 -14.35 19.73
N ALA A 196 -28.89 -14.47 20.99
CA ALA A 196 -29.13 -13.35 21.86
C ALA A 196 -27.90 -12.44 21.78
N ALA A 197 -28.12 -11.17 21.46
CA ALA A 197 -27.10 -10.18 21.16
C ALA A 197 -26.32 -9.75 22.41
N THR A 198 -25.83 -10.72 23.20
CA THR A 198 -24.94 -10.52 24.34
C THR A 198 -23.49 -10.66 23.87
N ALA A 199 -23.15 -10.01 22.75
CA ALA A 199 -21.75 -9.80 22.42
C ALA A 199 -21.18 -8.85 23.49
N PRO A 200 -20.09 -9.22 24.19
CA PRO A 200 -19.48 -8.33 25.17
C PRO A 200 -19.15 -7.01 24.47
N ALA A 201 -19.56 -5.89 25.07
CA ALA A 201 -19.27 -4.57 24.55
C ALA A 201 -17.77 -4.49 24.24
N SER A 202 -17.42 -4.03 23.05
CA SER A 202 -16.01 -3.96 22.64
C SER A 202 -15.22 -3.18 23.68
N ARG A 203 -14.09 -3.72 24.13
CA ARG A 203 -13.20 -3.11 25.13
C ARG A 203 -12.73 -1.69 24.75
N PHE A 204 -12.91 -1.32 23.48
CA PHE A 204 -12.59 0.00 22.95
C PHE A 204 -13.89 0.75 22.59
N PRO A 205 -14.03 2.02 23.01
CA PRO A 205 -15.14 2.85 22.59
C PRO A 205 -15.10 3.02 21.07
N ARG A 206 -16.27 2.92 20.43
CA ARG A 206 -16.40 3.16 19.00
C ARG A 206 -16.15 4.63 18.70
N LYS A 207 -15.42 4.92 17.63
CA LYS A 207 -15.22 6.29 17.15
C LYS A 207 -16.55 6.85 16.64
N PRO A 208 -16.81 8.16 16.80
CA PRO A 208 -18.03 8.79 16.32
C PRO A 208 -18.15 8.63 14.79
N ALA A 209 -19.37 8.39 14.30
CA ALA A 209 -19.64 8.24 12.87
C ALA A 209 -19.58 9.61 12.14
N HIS A 210 -19.98 10.68 12.84
CA HIS A 210 -19.93 12.05 12.35
C HIS A 210 -19.13 12.89 13.35
N LEU A 211 -18.06 13.51 12.86
CA LEU A 211 -17.20 14.39 13.64
C LEU A 211 -17.44 15.84 13.22
N ALA A 212 -17.69 16.72 14.18
CA ALA A 212 -17.68 18.16 13.92
C ALA A 212 -16.25 18.62 13.63
N ALA A 213 -16.10 19.58 12.71
CA ALA A 213 -14.80 20.17 12.44
C ALA A 213 -14.31 20.97 13.65
N PHE A 214 -13.02 20.91 13.96
CA PHE A 214 -12.42 21.63 15.09
C PHE A 214 -11.10 22.32 14.71
N ASP A 215 -10.69 23.30 15.50
CA ASP A 215 -9.47 24.06 15.24
C ASP A 215 -8.22 23.20 15.48
N LEU A 216 -7.38 23.07 14.46
CA LEU A 216 -6.14 22.29 14.49
C LEU A 216 -5.15 22.81 15.54
N ASN A 217 -5.14 24.12 15.79
CA ASN A 217 -4.21 24.75 16.72
C ASN A 217 -4.63 24.60 18.18
N LEU A 218 -5.93 24.50 18.44
CA LEU A 218 -6.48 24.27 19.78
C LEU A 218 -6.72 22.79 20.10
N ALA A 219 -6.62 21.92 19.09
CA ALA A 219 -6.95 20.51 19.23
C ALA A 219 -6.05 19.76 20.23
N ASP A 220 -6.67 18.98 21.09
CA ASP A 220 -5.98 18.02 21.94
C ASP A 220 -5.75 16.69 21.24
N THR A 221 -4.79 15.90 21.75
CA THR A 221 -4.52 14.55 21.22
C THR A 221 -5.75 13.63 21.27
N THR A 222 -6.67 13.84 22.21
CA THR A 222 -7.93 13.09 22.33
C THR A 222 -8.89 13.41 21.19
N GLN A 223 -9.04 14.68 20.82
CA GLN A 223 -9.86 15.13 19.69
C GLN A 223 -9.29 14.62 18.36
N LEU A 224 -7.97 14.75 18.15
CA LEU A 224 -7.30 14.21 16.95
C LEU A 224 -7.50 12.69 16.80
N ARG A 225 -7.51 11.94 17.91
CA ARG A 225 -7.74 10.48 17.91
C ARG A 225 -9.16 10.08 17.50
N GLN A 226 -10.14 10.99 17.53
CA GLN A 226 -11.49 10.70 17.07
C GLN A 226 -11.52 10.48 15.54
N ILE A 227 -10.54 11.04 14.80
CA ILE A 227 -10.39 10.85 13.36
C ILE A 227 -9.94 9.42 13.06
N LYS A 228 -10.60 8.76 12.10
CA LYS A 228 -10.24 7.40 11.66
C LYS A 228 -8.82 7.40 11.08
N GLY A 229 -8.01 6.40 11.45
CA GLY A 229 -6.60 6.36 11.06
C GLY A 229 -5.65 7.18 11.94
N ILE A 230 -6.14 8.09 12.79
CA ILE A 230 -5.30 8.77 13.79
C ILE A 230 -5.33 7.99 15.10
N GLY A 231 -4.16 7.51 15.51
CA GLY A 231 -3.91 6.86 16.80
C GLY A 231 -3.06 7.74 17.71
N GLN A 232 -2.74 7.24 18.91
CA GLN A 232 -1.96 7.97 19.92
C GLN A 232 -0.62 8.50 19.37
N GLY A 233 0.13 7.66 18.65
CA GLY A 233 1.43 8.05 18.10
C GLY A 233 1.32 9.20 17.09
N ARG A 234 0.36 9.11 16.15
CA ARG A 234 0.16 10.15 15.13
C ARG A 234 -0.34 11.46 15.74
N ALA A 235 -1.30 11.39 16.65
CA ALA A 235 -1.79 12.57 17.37
C ALA A 235 -0.67 13.28 18.14
N LYS A 236 0.21 12.52 18.81
CA LYS A 236 1.38 13.06 19.50
C LYS A 236 2.33 13.79 18.55
N TRP A 237 2.59 13.22 17.36
CA TRP A 237 3.45 13.85 16.36
C TRP A 237 2.84 15.12 15.75
N ILE A 238 1.52 15.17 15.55
CA ILE A 238 0.84 16.37 15.08
C ILE A 238 0.97 17.51 16.11
N VAL A 239 0.68 17.22 17.38
CA VAL A 239 0.82 18.21 18.48
C VAL A 239 2.27 18.65 18.64
N LYS A 240 3.21 17.71 18.61
CA LYS A 240 4.65 18.04 18.66
C LYS A 240 5.05 18.97 17.52
N ARG A 241 4.61 18.69 16.28
CA ARG A 241 4.93 19.56 15.14
C ARG A 241 4.25 20.93 15.28
N ARG A 242 3.02 21.01 15.78
CA ARG A 242 2.35 22.27 16.11
C ARG A 242 3.20 23.12 17.05
N GLU A 243 3.70 22.52 18.12
CA GLU A 243 4.53 23.18 19.13
C GLU A 243 5.87 23.66 18.55
N GLU A 244 6.53 22.83 17.73
CA GLU A 244 7.78 23.18 17.04
C GLU A 244 7.62 24.37 16.09
N LEU A 245 6.50 24.44 15.35
CA LEU A 245 6.19 25.56 14.46
C LEU A 245 5.70 26.80 15.21
N GLY A 246 5.19 26.65 16.43
CA GLY A 246 4.46 27.71 17.12
C GLY A 246 2.99 27.84 16.69
N GLY A 247 2.47 26.83 16.00
CA GLY A 247 1.11 26.78 15.45
C GLY A 247 1.10 26.56 13.94
N PHE A 248 0.08 25.91 13.41
CA PHE A 248 -0.13 25.74 11.98
C PHE A 248 -0.79 27.00 11.40
N VAL A 249 -0.18 27.55 10.36
CA VAL A 249 -0.73 28.67 9.56
C VAL A 249 -1.63 28.15 8.45
N SER A 250 -1.33 26.95 7.92
CA SER A 250 -2.13 26.29 6.90
C SER A 250 -2.28 24.80 7.21
N GLU A 251 -3.41 24.23 6.83
CA GLU A 251 -3.66 22.78 6.88
C GLU A 251 -2.71 22.00 5.96
N ASP A 252 -2.09 22.65 4.97
CA ASP A 252 -1.09 22.04 4.11
C ASP A 252 0.15 21.55 4.87
N GLN A 253 0.49 22.22 5.97
CA GLN A 253 1.64 21.87 6.82
C GLN A 253 1.48 20.51 7.50
N LEU A 254 0.27 19.92 7.52
CA LEU A 254 0.07 18.55 7.96
C LEU A 254 0.87 17.53 7.12
N ARG A 255 1.16 17.84 5.84
CA ARG A 255 2.00 16.99 4.96
C ARG A 255 3.46 16.94 5.40
N GLU A 256 3.91 17.95 6.15
CA GLU A 256 5.29 18.05 6.64
C GLU A 256 5.52 17.25 7.93
N VAL A 257 4.44 16.77 8.56
CA VAL A 257 4.52 15.89 9.73
C VAL A 257 5.08 14.54 9.28
N PHE A 258 6.22 14.15 9.87
CA PHE A 258 6.97 12.95 9.46
C PHE A 258 6.10 11.69 9.29
N VAL A 259 5.16 11.45 10.21
CA VAL A 259 4.29 10.26 10.19
C VAL A 259 3.11 10.34 9.22
N LEU A 260 2.90 11.50 8.58
CA LEU A 260 1.83 11.76 7.60
C LEU A 260 2.36 11.96 6.18
N ARG A 261 3.68 12.17 6.01
CA ARG A 261 4.32 12.43 4.71
C ARG A 261 3.99 11.36 3.66
N ASP A 262 3.99 10.09 4.07
CA ASP A 262 3.77 8.95 3.18
C ASP A 262 2.30 8.45 3.25
N ALA A 263 1.37 9.28 3.76
CA ALA A 263 -0.04 8.93 3.97
C ALA A 263 -1.00 10.07 3.55
N PRO A 264 -1.14 10.37 2.25
CA PRO A 264 -1.98 11.46 1.76
C PRO A 264 -3.46 11.33 2.16
N ASP A 265 -4.04 10.13 2.06
CA ASP A 265 -5.45 9.87 2.42
C ASP A 265 -5.77 10.27 3.87
N LEU A 266 -4.77 10.16 4.75
CA LEU A 266 -4.91 10.51 6.16
C LEU A 266 -4.84 12.02 6.38
N VAL A 267 -4.02 12.72 5.58
CA VAL A 267 -4.01 14.19 5.56
C VAL A 267 -5.35 14.71 5.06
N ASP A 268 -5.93 14.12 4.02
CA ASP A 268 -7.24 14.51 3.52
C ASP A 268 -8.34 14.24 4.55
N SER A 269 -8.23 13.12 5.27
CA SER A 269 -9.11 12.83 6.41
C SER A 269 -8.99 13.86 7.54
N LEU A 270 -7.78 14.39 7.80
CA LEU A 270 -7.58 15.47 8.76
C LEU A 270 -8.25 16.77 8.28
N ARG A 271 -7.96 17.21 7.06
CA ARG A 271 -8.55 18.43 6.46
C ARG A 271 -10.07 18.44 6.47
N LYS A 272 -10.69 17.27 6.33
CA LYS A 272 -12.16 17.16 6.40
C LYS A 272 -12.73 17.57 7.77
N TYR A 273 -11.97 17.35 8.85
CA TYR A 273 -12.45 17.54 10.22
C TYR A 273 -11.63 18.55 11.02
N THR A 274 -10.66 19.21 10.40
CA THR A 274 -9.84 20.24 11.05
C THR A 274 -9.83 21.50 10.21
N PHE A 275 -9.76 22.66 10.85
CA PHE A 275 -9.54 23.94 10.19
C PHE A 275 -8.48 24.75 10.95
N VAL A 276 -7.91 25.77 10.31
CA VAL A 276 -7.13 26.81 10.98
C VAL A 276 -7.98 28.06 11.08
N ALA A 277 -8.10 28.63 12.28
CA ALA A 277 -8.90 29.85 12.47
C ALA A 277 -8.38 31.02 11.60
N PRO A 278 -9.27 31.78 10.94
CA PRO A 278 -8.87 32.93 10.15
C PRO A 278 -8.22 33.98 11.06
N GLY A 279 -7.02 34.45 10.69
CA GLY A 279 -6.26 35.40 11.50
C GLY A 279 -5.46 34.77 12.65
N PHE A 280 -5.31 33.44 12.69
CA PHE A 280 -4.41 32.79 13.64
C PHE A 280 -2.97 33.33 13.51
N ALA A 281 -2.43 33.85 14.62
CA ALA A 281 -1.06 34.32 14.71
C ALA A 281 -0.19 33.25 15.38
N PRO A 282 0.79 32.65 14.67
CA PRO A 282 1.69 31.69 15.28
C PRO A 282 2.64 32.36 16.27
N ARG A 283 3.21 31.56 17.18
CA ARG A 283 4.24 32.03 18.10
C ARG A 283 5.44 32.58 17.31
N PRO A 284 5.82 33.84 17.51
CA PRO A 284 6.89 34.45 16.72
C PRO A 284 8.26 33.92 17.12
N VAL A 285 9.13 33.84 16.12
CA VAL A 285 10.57 33.63 16.23
C VAL A 285 11.24 34.98 16.09
N HIS A 286 11.82 35.45 17.19
CA HIS A 286 12.51 36.72 17.27
C HIS A 286 13.93 36.61 16.69
N ILE A 287 14.19 37.25 15.56
CA ILE A 287 15.49 37.11 14.86
C ILE A 287 16.60 37.91 15.58
N ASN A 288 16.28 39.08 16.10
CA ASN A 288 17.28 40.00 16.67
C ASN A 288 17.67 39.59 18.09
N SER A 289 16.68 39.31 18.95
CA SER A 289 16.91 38.92 20.34
C SER A 289 17.20 37.42 20.52
N GLY A 290 16.70 36.56 19.63
CA GLY A 290 16.78 35.10 19.78
C GLY A 290 18.22 34.58 19.84
N SER A 291 18.49 33.64 20.74
CA SER A 291 19.78 32.95 20.78
C SER A 291 19.91 31.92 19.66
N PHE A 292 21.13 31.46 19.36
CA PHE A 292 21.32 30.36 18.42
C PHE A 292 20.51 29.12 18.82
N ASP A 293 20.45 28.83 20.12
CA ASP A 293 19.76 27.66 20.67
C ASP A 293 18.24 27.74 20.54
N GLU A 294 17.67 28.94 20.61
CA GLU A 294 16.24 29.16 20.40
C GLU A 294 15.88 29.11 18.91
N LEU A 295 16.71 29.72 18.06
CA LEU A 295 16.48 29.78 16.62
C LEU A 295 16.49 28.39 15.98
N TYR A 296 17.44 27.51 16.32
CA TYR A 296 17.55 26.22 15.63
C TYR A 296 16.41 25.24 15.92
N LEU A 297 15.64 25.47 16.99
CA LEU A 297 14.50 24.62 17.37
C LEU A 297 13.36 24.70 16.37
N HIS A 298 13.24 25.82 15.66
CA HIS A 298 12.17 26.01 14.69
C HIS A 298 12.42 25.19 13.40
N PRO A 299 11.44 24.40 12.91
CA PRO A 299 11.62 23.51 11.76
C PRO A 299 12.14 24.17 10.47
N TYR A 300 11.73 25.41 10.22
CA TYR A 300 12.18 26.19 9.06
C TYR A 300 13.52 26.90 9.31
N VAL A 301 13.93 27.07 10.57
CA VAL A 301 15.24 27.65 10.94
C VAL A 301 16.16 26.52 11.39
N ARG A 302 16.64 25.73 10.44
CA ARG A 302 17.58 24.65 10.75
C ARG A 302 18.92 25.21 11.26
N LYS A 303 19.71 24.36 11.90
CA LYS A 303 21.03 24.68 12.47
C LYS A 303 21.92 25.59 11.61
N ASN A 304 22.00 25.32 10.31
CA ASN A 304 22.84 26.11 9.40
C ASN A 304 22.29 27.54 9.23
N LEU A 305 20.96 27.67 9.05
CA LEU A 305 20.32 28.98 8.90
C LEU A 305 20.40 29.78 10.20
N ALA A 306 20.18 29.15 11.36
CA ALA A 306 20.33 29.81 12.67
C ALA A 306 21.75 30.40 12.85
N ARG A 307 22.81 29.66 12.46
CA ARG A 307 24.18 30.18 12.49
C ARG A 307 24.37 31.39 11.59
N LEU A 308 23.81 31.33 10.38
CA LEU A 308 23.92 32.42 9.40
C LEU A 308 23.19 33.67 9.88
N ILE A 309 22.00 33.52 10.46
CA ILE A 309 21.23 34.62 11.04
C ILE A 309 22.05 35.33 12.12
N VAL A 310 22.61 34.57 13.07
CA VAL A 310 23.42 35.14 14.16
C VAL A 310 24.71 35.77 13.64
N ALA A 311 25.39 35.14 12.69
CA ALA A 311 26.61 35.69 12.10
C ALA A 311 26.35 36.98 11.32
N PHE A 312 25.27 36.99 10.52
CA PHE A 312 24.91 38.14 9.70
C PHE A 312 24.52 39.34 10.56
N ARG A 313 23.67 39.15 11.60
CA ARG A 313 23.32 40.27 12.50
C ARG A 313 24.52 40.84 13.25
N ASN A 314 25.53 40.02 13.56
CA ASN A 314 26.76 40.46 14.20
C ASN A 314 27.68 41.24 13.25
N GLN A 315 27.64 40.95 11.94
CA GLN A 315 28.49 41.58 10.93
C GLN A 315 27.86 42.85 10.32
N HIS A 316 26.55 42.85 10.12
CA HIS A 316 25.83 43.92 9.41
C HIS A 316 24.91 44.75 10.32
N GLY A 317 24.74 44.35 11.58
CA GLY A 317 23.79 44.94 12.51
C GLY A 317 22.43 44.22 12.52
N PRO A 318 21.49 44.66 13.36
CA PRO A 318 20.18 44.01 13.51
C PRO A 318 19.34 44.10 12.23
N TYR A 319 18.46 43.11 12.04
CA TYR A 319 17.49 43.11 10.94
C TYR A 319 16.40 44.14 11.22
N LYS A 320 16.07 44.99 10.25
CA LYS A 320 15.02 46.01 10.40
C LYS A 320 13.66 45.46 9.99
N THR A 321 13.66 44.62 8.96
CA THR A 321 12.46 44.00 8.41
C THR A 321 12.64 42.49 8.27
N PRO A 322 11.58 41.69 8.37
CA PRO A 322 11.65 40.26 8.10
C PRO A 322 12.23 39.93 6.71
N ASP A 323 11.98 40.80 5.73
CA ASP A 323 12.47 40.66 4.35
C ASP A 323 14.00 40.77 4.25
N ASP A 324 14.68 41.39 5.23
CA ASP A 324 16.15 41.46 5.28
C ASP A 324 16.81 40.08 5.39
N LEU A 325 16.08 39.04 5.82
CA LEU A 325 16.57 37.65 5.81
C LEU A 325 16.93 37.17 4.40
N GLN A 326 16.34 37.73 3.34
CA GLN A 326 16.66 37.38 1.96
C GLN A 326 18.09 37.79 1.56
N GLN A 327 18.74 38.67 2.32
CA GLN A 327 20.15 39.03 2.09
C GLN A 327 21.08 37.83 2.34
N ILE A 328 20.63 36.83 3.11
CA ILE A 328 21.34 35.56 3.28
C ILE A 328 21.18 34.73 2.00
N LYS A 329 22.17 34.76 1.12
CA LYS A 329 22.16 34.06 -0.19
C LYS A 329 21.86 32.55 -0.13
N LEU A 330 22.08 31.90 1.01
CA LEU A 330 21.80 30.47 1.19
C LEU A 330 20.30 30.18 1.44
N LEU A 331 19.51 31.19 1.81
CA LEU A 331 18.09 31.06 2.02
C LEU A 331 17.36 31.09 0.67
N LYS A 332 16.69 29.99 0.33
CA LYS A 332 15.89 29.93 -0.91
C LYS A 332 14.62 30.75 -0.74
N PRO A 333 14.10 31.38 -1.81
CA PRO A 333 12.84 32.13 -1.75
C PRO A 333 11.67 31.30 -1.21
N ALA A 334 11.56 30.02 -1.63
CA ALA A 334 10.52 29.12 -1.14
C ALA A 334 10.60 28.83 0.36
N ASP A 335 11.81 28.69 0.90
CA ASP A 335 12.02 28.46 2.34
C ASP A 335 11.71 29.74 3.14
N PHE A 336 11.98 30.92 2.57
CA PHE A 336 11.62 32.21 3.15
C PHE A 336 10.10 32.40 3.23
N GLU A 337 9.35 32.09 2.17
CA GLU A 337 7.89 32.19 2.16
C GLU A 337 7.24 31.34 3.26
N GLN A 338 7.78 30.15 3.53
CA GLN A 338 7.31 29.30 4.64
C GLN A 338 7.66 29.86 6.02
N LEU A 339 8.83 30.49 6.13
CA LEU A 339 9.34 31.05 7.38
C LEU A 339 8.70 32.41 7.73
N ARG A 340 8.34 33.21 6.73
CA ARG A 340 7.82 34.59 6.85
C ARG A 340 6.70 34.75 7.89
N PRO A 341 5.67 33.88 7.97
CA PRO A 341 4.58 34.05 8.94
C PRO A 341 5.03 33.95 10.40
N TYR A 342 6.13 33.24 10.65
CA TYR A 342 6.65 32.94 11.98
C TYR A 342 7.69 33.94 12.46
N VAL A 343 8.15 34.84 11.60
CA VAL A 343 9.29 35.70 11.89
C VAL A 343 8.85 37.08 12.38
N ARG A 344 9.54 37.60 13.40
CA ARG A 344 9.45 38.99 13.86
C ARG A 344 10.83 39.60 14.06
N CYS A 345 10.93 40.88 13.71
CA CYS A 345 12.06 41.73 14.04
C CYS A 345 11.65 42.56 15.27
N ASP A 346 12.55 42.61 16.25
CA ASP A 346 12.42 43.42 17.46
C ASP A 346 13.21 44.72 17.31
#